data_AF-A0A1V5U801-F1
#
_entry.id   AF-A0A1V5U801-F1
#
_cell.length_a   1.000
_cell.length_b   1.000
_cell.length_c   1.000
_cell.angle_alpha   90.00
_cell.angle_beta   90.00
_cell.angle_gamma   90.00
#
_symmetry.space_group_name_H-M   'P 1'
#
loop_
_entity.id
_entity.type
_entity.pdbx_description
1 polymer ?
#
loop_
_entity_poly.entity_id
_entity_poly.type
_entity_poly.pdbx_seq_one_letter_code
_entity_poly.pdbx_strand_id
1 'polypeptide(L)'
;MADVTLNLSQSDITIVKYQIDRNEIRFLSVSRRCKFANPLVIAQDPFFTRGILFPTIYHLSCPRLVKLISHLEASPFFKNLKHSIKSDPVLGAKYLKLMDVYRQNIKTHLDFLYKNSGEGPLVKNYDLIITSSSGLQNYSDNNIKEESKAAVPRELYENLIKCGLAGSREIMAVKCLHALYGFLLGVNCAAEEIAFFRNMIEDQIKIKYSEEFKDIFIG
;
A
#
# COMPACT_ATOMS: atom_id res chain seq x y z
N MET A 1 -22.17 12.74 10.12
CA MET A 1 -20.76 12.55 10.52
C MET A 1 -20.28 11.26 9.90
N ALA A 2 -18.98 11.08 9.68
CA ALA A 2 -18.45 9.81 9.21
C ALA A 2 -18.66 8.72 10.28
N ASP A 3 -18.87 7.47 9.87
CA ASP A 3 -19.04 6.37 10.84
C ASP A 3 -17.67 5.82 11.30
N VAL A 4 -16.60 6.13 10.58
CA VAL A 4 -15.23 5.71 10.90
C VAL A 4 -14.38 6.91 11.28
N THR A 5 -13.60 6.77 12.35
CA THR A 5 -12.57 7.75 12.74
C THR A 5 -11.19 7.09 12.68
N LEU A 6 -10.30 7.65 11.87
CA LEU A 6 -8.91 7.22 11.74
C LEU A 6 -8.01 8.17 12.52
N ASN A 7 -7.00 7.61 13.19
CA ASN A 7 -6.04 8.39 13.95
C ASN A 7 -4.64 8.23 13.33
N LEU A 8 -3.98 9.34 13.06
CA LEU A 8 -2.62 9.38 12.55
C LEU A 8 -1.78 10.32 13.41
N SER A 9 -0.56 9.91 13.76
CA SER A 9 0.29 10.76 14.58
C SER A 9 0.98 11.86 13.76
N GLN A 10 1.16 13.03 14.36
CA GLN A 10 1.93 14.12 13.74
C GLN A 10 3.40 13.72 13.50
N SER A 11 3.96 12.88 14.37
CA SER A 11 5.32 12.34 14.20
C SER A 11 5.43 11.45 12.96
N ASP A 12 4.44 10.58 12.71
CA ASP A 12 4.41 9.76 11.49
C ASP A 12 4.35 10.64 10.24
N ILE A 13 3.48 11.65 10.23
CA ILE A 13 3.39 12.59 9.10
C ILE A 13 4.75 13.26 8.85
N THR A 14 5.37 13.76 9.91
CA THR A 14 6.66 14.44 9.85
C THR A 14 7.74 13.51 9.28
N ILE A 15 7.87 12.28 9.80
CA ILE A 15 8.84 11.30 9.33
C ILE A 15 8.58 10.95 7.86
N VAL A 16 7.33 10.70 7.47
CA VAL A 16 7.00 10.32 6.09
C VAL A 16 7.28 11.46 5.10
N LYS A 17 7.03 12.73 5.47
CA LYS A 17 7.41 13.89 4.64
C LYS A 17 8.90 13.90 4.33
N TYR A 18 9.73 13.67 5.35
CA TYR A 18 11.19 13.56 5.17
C TYR A 18 11.58 12.33 4.35
N GLN A 19 10.92 11.19 4.58
CA GLN A 19 11.24 9.93 3.89
C GLN A 19 10.93 9.97 2.38
N ILE A 20 9.81 10.59 2.00
CA ILE A 20 9.32 10.66 0.61
C ILE A 20 9.85 11.91 -0.13
N ASP A 21 10.47 12.85 0.59
CA ASP A 21 10.94 14.13 0.05
C ASP A 21 9.79 14.92 -0.63
N ARG A 22 8.71 15.10 0.15
CA ARG A 22 7.50 15.83 -0.25
C ARG A 22 6.95 16.63 0.92
N ASN A 23 6.73 17.93 0.70
CA ASN A 23 6.17 18.83 1.69
C ASN A 23 4.71 18.51 2.01
N GLU A 24 3.97 18.02 1.02
CA GLU A 24 2.59 17.57 1.13
C GLU A 24 2.52 16.07 0.92
N ILE A 25 2.18 15.34 1.99
CA ILE A 25 1.91 13.92 1.94
C ILE A 25 0.59 13.64 2.66
N ARG A 26 -0.19 12.72 2.12
CA ARG A 26 -1.46 12.30 2.71
C ARG A 26 -1.55 10.79 2.68
N PHE A 27 -1.86 10.24 3.83
CA PHE A 27 -2.04 8.81 4.05
C PHE A 27 -2.93 8.60 5.27
N LEU A 28 -3.45 7.39 5.42
CA LEU A 28 -4.45 7.05 6.43
C LEU A 28 -3.81 6.43 7.68
N SER A 29 -2.78 5.62 7.51
CA SER A 29 -2.11 4.93 8.60
C SER A 29 -0.73 4.41 8.20
N VAL A 30 0.07 4.07 9.21
CA VAL A 30 1.33 3.32 9.03
C VAL A 30 1.02 1.83 9.15
N SER A 31 1.12 1.09 8.04
CA SER A 31 0.84 -0.36 7.99
C SER A 31 2.00 -1.21 8.49
N ARG A 32 3.23 -0.71 8.32
CA ARG A 32 4.45 -1.42 8.77
C ARG A 32 5.48 -0.44 9.27
N ARG A 33 6.15 -0.78 10.37
CA ARG A 33 7.30 -0.07 10.93
C ARG A 33 8.57 -0.90 10.85
N CYS A 34 9.72 -0.24 10.81
CA CYS A 34 11.03 -0.88 10.96
C CYS A 34 11.35 -1.10 12.44
N LYS A 35 12.48 -1.74 12.72
CA LYS A 35 12.95 -1.97 14.10
C LYS A 35 13.19 -0.69 14.91
N PHE A 36 13.39 0.44 14.23
CA PHE A 36 13.54 1.78 14.85
C PHE A 36 12.20 2.52 14.99
N ALA A 37 11.07 1.82 14.87
CA ALA A 37 9.71 2.36 14.90
C ALA A 37 9.35 3.36 13.78
N ASN A 38 10.24 3.62 12.82
CA ASN A 38 9.95 4.48 11.68
C ASN A 38 9.01 3.79 10.67
N PRO A 39 8.12 4.52 9.98
CA PRO A 39 7.29 3.99 8.91
C PRO A 39 8.12 3.33 7.80
N LEU A 40 7.74 2.11 7.42
CA LEU A 40 8.23 1.41 6.22
C LEU A 40 7.18 1.44 5.12
N VAL A 41 5.92 1.21 5.50
CA VAL A 41 4.77 1.12 4.60
C VAL A 41 3.64 1.95 5.18
N ILE A 42 3.09 2.83 4.35
CA ILE A 42 1.89 3.61 4.64
C ILE A 42 0.71 3.05 3.85
N ALA A 43 -0.49 3.13 4.42
CA ALA A 43 -1.75 2.88 3.72
C ALA A 43 -2.40 4.21 3.35
N GLN A 44 -2.93 4.31 2.13
CA GLN A 44 -3.61 5.50 1.62
C GLN A 44 -4.99 5.16 1.07
N ASP A 45 -5.85 6.17 0.97
CA ASP A 45 -7.11 6.06 0.26
C ASP A 45 -6.83 6.03 -1.26
N PRO A 46 -7.19 4.95 -1.98
CA PRO A 46 -6.84 4.77 -3.39
C PRO A 46 -7.52 5.78 -4.33
N PHE A 47 -8.56 6.47 -3.88
CA PHE A 47 -9.24 7.53 -4.64
C PHE A 47 -8.82 8.94 -4.24
N PHE A 48 -7.85 9.06 -3.34
CA PHE A 48 -7.44 10.33 -2.77
C PHE A 48 -6.89 11.32 -3.83
N THR A 49 -6.07 10.85 -4.77
CA THR A 49 -5.67 11.64 -5.94
C THR A 49 -6.81 11.68 -6.95
N ARG A 50 -7.64 12.74 -6.90
CA ARG A 50 -8.79 12.94 -7.80
C ARG A 50 -8.40 12.67 -9.27
N GLY A 51 -8.98 11.61 -9.84
CA GLY A 51 -8.86 11.26 -11.26
C GLY A 51 -7.75 10.28 -11.64
N ILE A 52 -6.86 9.90 -10.71
CA ILE A 52 -5.85 8.86 -10.96
C ILE A 52 -5.95 7.82 -9.86
N LEU A 53 -6.40 6.62 -10.22
CA LEU A 53 -6.38 5.45 -9.34
C LEU A 53 -4.95 5.25 -8.84
N PHE A 54 -4.72 5.45 -7.54
CA PHE A 54 -3.44 5.08 -7.01
C PHE A 54 -3.37 3.54 -7.07
N PRO A 55 -2.36 2.98 -7.76
CA PRO A 55 -2.38 1.58 -8.15
C PRO A 55 -2.26 0.61 -6.97
N THR A 56 -1.99 1.12 -5.76
CA THR A 56 -1.79 0.36 -4.52
C THR A 56 -2.29 1.13 -3.31
N ILE A 57 -2.94 0.43 -2.37
CA ILE A 57 -3.27 0.93 -1.03
C ILE A 57 -1.98 1.13 -0.22
N TYR A 58 -1.00 0.25 -0.40
CA TYR A 58 0.22 0.21 0.40
C TYR A 58 1.40 0.78 -0.37
N HIS A 59 2.01 1.82 0.18
CA HIS A 59 3.15 2.51 -0.43
C HIS A 59 4.37 2.44 0.48
N LEU A 60 5.54 2.13 -0.10
CA LEU A 60 6.81 2.13 0.62
C LEU A 60 7.20 3.58 0.91
N SER A 61 7.43 3.92 2.18
CA SER A 61 7.89 5.27 2.56
C SER A 61 9.40 5.31 2.80
N CYS A 62 9.97 4.28 3.44
CA CYS A 62 11.37 4.30 3.84
C CYS A 62 12.34 4.40 2.64
N PRO A 63 13.20 5.43 2.56
CA PRO A 63 14.05 5.67 1.40
C PRO A 63 15.08 4.55 1.17
N ARG A 64 15.60 3.94 2.25
CA ARG A 64 16.50 2.78 2.15
C ARG A 64 15.78 1.60 1.49
N LEU A 65 14.54 1.33 1.93
CA LEU A 65 13.74 0.22 1.37
C LEU A 65 13.36 0.48 -0.08
N VAL A 66 12.94 1.70 -0.42
CA VAL A 66 12.64 2.09 -1.80
C VAL A 66 13.85 1.91 -2.71
N LYS A 67 15.03 2.38 -2.30
CA LYS A 67 16.28 2.24 -3.08
C LYS A 67 16.62 0.77 -3.34
N LEU A 68 16.48 -0.08 -2.32
CA LEU A 68 16.73 -1.51 -2.46
C LEU A 68 15.77 -2.17 -3.44
N ILE A 69 14.46 -1.95 -3.26
CA ILE A 69 13.45 -2.54 -4.14
C ILE A 69 13.66 -2.04 -5.57
N SER A 70 14.09 -0.79 -5.76
CA SER A 70 14.52 -0.26 -7.06
C SER A 70 15.69 -1.03 -7.65
N HIS A 71 16.74 -1.32 -6.88
CA HIS A 71 17.86 -2.15 -7.38
C HIS A 71 17.42 -3.57 -7.72
N LEU A 72 16.56 -4.17 -6.90
CA LEU A 72 16.07 -5.53 -7.14
C LEU A 72 15.16 -5.60 -8.37
N GLU A 73 14.31 -4.59 -8.56
CA GLU A 73 13.45 -4.39 -9.73
C GLU A 73 14.25 -4.20 -11.02
N ALA A 74 15.38 -3.50 -10.96
CA ALA A 74 16.33 -3.35 -12.06
C ALA A 74 17.17 -4.61 -12.35
N SER A 75 17.17 -5.60 -11.45
CA SER A 75 17.97 -6.81 -11.61
C SER A 75 17.27 -7.91 -12.42
N PRO A 76 18.00 -8.94 -12.91
CA PRO A 76 17.40 -10.06 -13.63
C PRO A 76 16.32 -10.81 -12.85
N PHE A 77 16.34 -10.74 -11.51
CA PHE A 77 15.34 -11.38 -10.66
C PHE A 77 13.92 -10.97 -11.02
N PHE A 78 13.64 -9.67 -11.19
CA PHE A 78 12.27 -9.22 -11.44
C PHE A 78 11.78 -9.64 -12.83
N LYS A 79 12.66 -9.63 -13.83
CA LYS A 79 12.35 -10.15 -15.17
C LYS A 79 12.02 -11.65 -15.10
N ASN A 80 12.84 -12.42 -14.37
CA ASN A 80 12.65 -13.86 -14.21
C ASN A 80 11.36 -14.17 -13.44
N LEU A 81 11.08 -13.44 -12.35
CA LEU A 81 9.83 -13.57 -11.60
C LEU A 81 8.60 -13.38 -12.49
N LYS A 82 8.57 -12.30 -13.29
CA LYS A 82 7.46 -12.06 -14.23
C LYS A 82 7.31 -13.17 -15.26
N HIS A 83 8.44 -13.70 -15.76
CA HIS A 83 8.41 -14.83 -16.69
C HIS A 83 7.88 -16.09 -16.02
N SER A 84 8.42 -16.47 -14.86
CA SER A 84 8.02 -17.65 -14.11
C SER A 84 6.55 -17.62 -13.71
N ILE A 85 5.99 -16.47 -13.31
CA ILE A 85 4.55 -16.34 -13.03
C ILE A 85 3.69 -16.74 -14.25
N LYS A 86 4.17 -16.48 -15.47
CA LYS A 86 3.45 -16.79 -16.72
C LYS A 86 3.72 -18.22 -17.22
N SER A 87 4.94 -18.74 -17.02
CA SER A 87 5.38 -20.00 -17.63
C SER A 87 5.33 -21.21 -16.70
N ASP A 88 5.43 -21.02 -15.39
CA ASP A 88 5.39 -22.10 -14.39
C ASP A 88 3.96 -22.23 -13.83
N PRO A 89 3.24 -23.34 -14.10
CA PRO A 89 1.88 -23.55 -13.60
C PRO A 89 1.75 -23.49 -12.07
N VAL A 90 2.77 -23.95 -11.34
CA VAL A 90 2.75 -24.00 -9.87
C VAL A 90 2.89 -22.58 -9.30
N LEU A 91 3.87 -21.81 -9.76
CA LEU A 91 4.05 -20.43 -9.34
C LEU A 91 2.90 -19.54 -9.80
N GLY A 92 2.41 -19.74 -11.03
CA GLY A 92 1.25 -19.05 -11.58
C GLY A 92 0.00 -19.27 -10.73
N ALA A 93 -0.28 -20.50 -10.30
CA ALA A 93 -1.40 -20.81 -9.42
C ALA A 93 -1.27 -20.11 -8.04
N LYS A 94 -0.07 -20.08 -7.45
CA LYS A 94 0.19 -19.32 -6.21
C LYS A 94 -0.02 -17.82 -6.42
N TYR A 95 0.41 -17.27 -7.55
CA TYR A 95 0.21 -15.86 -7.85
C TYR A 95 -1.27 -15.51 -8.07
N LEU A 96 -2.05 -16.39 -8.71
CA LEU A 96 -3.51 -16.18 -8.84
C LEU A 96 -4.19 -16.12 -7.47
N LYS A 97 -3.85 -17.03 -6.56
CA LYS A 97 -4.35 -16.99 -5.16
C LYS A 97 -3.93 -15.70 -4.46
N LEU A 98 -2.69 -15.23 -4.65
CA LEU A 98 -2.24 -13.93 -4.13
C LEU A 98 -3.11 -12.78 -4.66
N MET A 99 -3.51 -12.82 -5.94
CA MET A 99 -4.40 -11.82 -6.53
C MET A 99 -5.81 -11.87 -5.96
N ASP A 100 -6.32 -13.04 -5.60
CA ASP A 100 -7.60 -13.17 -4.90
C ASP A 100 -7.53 -12.54 -3.50
N VAL A 101 -6.43 -12.78 -2.75
CA VAL A 101 -6.16 -12.12 -1.46
C VAL A 101 -6.07 -10.60 -1.62
N TYR A 102 -5.37 -10.12 -2.65
CA TYR A 102 -5.24 -8.70 -2.97
C TYR A 102 -6.60 -8.04 -3.25
N ARG A 103 -7.43 -8.63 -4.11
CA ARG A 103 -8.77 -8.10 -4.42
C ARG A 103 -9.68 -8.09 -3.20
N GLN A 104 -9.64 -9.15 -2.40
CA GLN A 104 -10.41 -9.21 -1.16
C GLN A 104 -9.95 -8.12 -0.19
N ASN A 105 -8.63 -7.88 -0.09
CA ASN A 105 -8.10 -6.79 0.73
C ASN A 105 -8.56 -5.42 0.24
N ILE A 106 -8.51 -5.15 -1.08
CA ILE A 106 -9.05 -3.91 -1.65
C ILE A 106 -10.52 -3.75 -1.28
N LYS A 107 -11.34 -4.78 -1.52
CA LYS A 107 -12.78 -4.72 -1.24
C LYS A 107 -13.05 -4.38 0.22
N THR A 108 -12.43 -5.12 1.14
CA THR A 108 -12.57 -4.87 2.59
C THR A 108 -12.09 -3.47 2.97
N HIS A 109 -11.00 -2.98 2.39
CA HIS A 109 -10.50 -1.64 2.65
C HIS A 109 -11.46 -0.56 2.15
N LEU A 110 -12.03 -0.73 0.96
CA LEU A 110 -13.00 0.20 0.38
C LEU A 110 -14.32 0.19 1.14
N ASP A 111 -14.84 -0.98 1.52
CA ASP A 111 -16.06 -1.11 2.32
C ASP A 111 -15.89 -0.47 3.71
N PHE A 112 -14.66 -0.43 4.24
CA PHE A 112 -14.33 0.28 5.47
C PHE A 112 -14.28 1.81 5.28
N LEU A 113 -13.68 2.29 4.19
CA LEU A 113 -13.51 3.72 3.95
C LEU A 113 -14.72 4.40 3.32
N TYR A 114 -15.64 3.66 2.71
CA TYR A 114 -16.75 4.19 1.92
C TYR A 114 -18.08 3.52 2.25
N LYS A 115 -19.16 4.31 2.30
CA LYS A 115 -20.53 3.80 2.28
C LYS A 115 -20.85 3.38 0.84
N ASN A 116 -21.05 2.08 0.65
CA ASN A 116 -21.39 1.47 -0.63
C ASN A 116 -22.87 1.05 -0.61
N SER A 117 -23.76 1.90 -1.15
CA SER A 117 -25.22 1.64 -1.19
C SER A 117 -25.65 0.69 -2.33
N GLY A 118 -24.70 0.00 -2.96
CA GLY A 118 -24.98 -1.00 -4.01
C GLY A 118 -24.92 -0.42 -5.42
N GLU A 119 -25.77 0.56 -5.74
CA GLU A 119 -25.94 1.09 -7.11
C GLU A 119 -25.39 2.52 -7.29
N GLY A 120 -25.17 3.25 -6.19
CA GLY A 120 -24.73 4.65 -6.21
C GLY A 120 -23.20 4.84 -6.24
N PRO A 121 -22.74 6.09 -6.42
CA PRO A 121 -21.34 6.42 -6.22
C PRO A 121 -20.93 6.17 -4.76
N LEU A 122 -19.67 5.85 -4.55
CA LEU A 122 -19.14 5.58 -3.22
C LEU A 122 -18.99 6.90 -2.45
N VAL A 123 -19.51 6.93 -1.22
CA VAL A 123 -19.43 8.12 -0.36
C VAL A 123 -18.44 7.85 0.75
N LYS A 124 -17.43 8.72 0.89
CA LYS A 124 -16.44 8.62 1.96
C LYS A 124 -17.10 8.50 3.33
N ASN A 125 -16.64 7.53 4.13
CA ASN A 125 -17.18 7.15 5.43
C ASN A 125 -16.17 7.31 6.58
N TYR A 126 -15.08 8.06 6.38
CA TYR A 126 -14.07 8.25 7.42
C TYR A 126 -13.70 9.72 7.63
N ASP A 127 -13.46 10.07 8.88
CA ASP A 127 -12.75 11.28 9.29
C ASP A 127 -11.32 10.91 9.72
N LEU A 128 -10.33 11.73 9.36
CA LEU A 128 -8.93 11.54 9.74
C LEU A 128 -8.54 12.58 10.78
N ILE A 129 -8.20 12.12 11.98
CA ILE A 129 -7.74 12.95 13.10
C ILE A 129 -6.23 12.81 13.22
N ILE A 130 -5.56 13.96 13.34
CA ILE A 130 -4.11 14.02 13.56
C ILE A 130 -3.85 14.29 15.04
N THR A 131 -3.08 13.43 15.70
CA THR A 131 -2.77 13.54 17.14
C THR A 131 -1.33 14.02 17.38
N SER A 132 -1.17 14.97 18.31
CA SER A 132 0.13 15.48 18.77
C SER A 132 0.37 15.17 20.26
N SER A 133 1.63 14.99 20.66
CA SER A 133 2.04 14.69 22.04
C SER A 133 1.85 15.85 23.03
N SER A 134 1.61 17.08 22.56
CA SER A 134 1.40 18.29 23.36
C SER A 134 -0.08 18.63 23.61
N GLY A 135 -0.96 17.62 23.63
CA GLY A 135 -2.42 17.77 23.70
C GLY A 135 -3.07 17.68 22.31
N LEU A 136 -4.40 17.47 22.28
CA LEU A 136 -5.21 17.48 21.05
C LEU A 136 -5.16 18.89 20.42
N GLN A 137 -4.13 19.18 19.63
CA GLN A 137 -4.21 20.23 18.64
C GLN A 137 -4.81 19.61 17.38
N ASN A 138 -6.00 20.08 17.00
CA ASN A 138 -6.53 19.86 15.66
C ASN A 138 -5.60 20.55 14.66
N TYR A 139 -4.49 19.90 14.28
CA TYR A 139 -3.68 20.33 13.14
C TYR A 139 -4.51 20.08 11.89
N SER A 140 -5.32 21.08 11.52
CA SER A 140 -6.02 21.15 10.25
C SER A 140 -5.13 21.64 9.11
N ASP A 141 -3.80 21.55 9.25
CA ASP A 141 -2.81 21.96 8.23
C ASP A 141 -2.54 20.86 7.18
N ASN A 142 -3.49 19.96 7.02
CA ASN A 142 -3.77 19.38 5.73
C ASN A 142 -5.14 19.94 5.35
N ASN A 143 -5.32 20.49 4.15
CA ASN A 143 -6.61 20.88 3.56
C ASN A 143 -7.60 19.68 3.49
N ILE A 144 -8.00 19.14 4.65
CA ILE A 144 -8.92 18.02 4.86
C ILE A 144 -10.36 18.53 4.70
N LYS A 145 -10.61 19.82 4.98
CA LYS A 145 -11.96 20.39 5.00
C LYS A 145 -12.63 20.42 3.61
N GLU A 146 -11.90 20.67 2.53
CA GLU A 146 -12.53 20.94 1.22
C GLU A 146 -12.69 19.71 0.29
N GLU A 147 -11.89 18.65 0.44
CA GLU A 147 -12.03 17.45 -0.41
C GLU A 147 -13.00 16.38 0.14
N SER A 148 -13.48 16.56 1.38
CA SER A 148 -14.04 15.53 2.27
C SER A 148 -15.41 14.92 1.90
N LYS A 149 -16.04 15.25 0.77
CA LYS A 149 -17.39 14.75 0.45
C LYS A 149 -17.65 14.41 -1.02
N ALA A 150 -16.64 14.46 -1.89
CA ALA A 150 -16.86 14.13 -3.30
C ALA A 150 -17.17 12.64 -3.44
N ALA A 151 -18.31 12.32 -4.05
CA ALA A 151 -18.69 10.94 -4.32
C ALA A 151 -17.75 10.35 -5.40
N VAL A 152 -17.22 9.16 -5.15
CA VAL A 152 -16.36 8.46 -6.11
C VAL A 152 -17.26 7.74 -7.12
N PRO A 153 -17.10 7.98 -8.43
CA PRO A 153 -17.87 7.28 -9.46
C PRO A 153 -17.75 5.76 -9.31
N ARG A 154 -18.88 5.06 -9.44
CA ARG A 154 -18.95 3.60 -9.29
C ARG A 154 -17.99 2.86 -10.22
N GLU A 155 -17.83 3.36 -11.44
CA GLU A 155 -16.93 2.79 -12.44
C GLU A 155 -15.47 2.71 -11.94
N LEU A 156 -14.99 3.72 -11.20
CA LEU A 156 -13.62 3.72 -10.65
C LEU A 156 -13.43 2.59 -9.63
N TYR A 157 -14.44 2.32 -8.80
CA TYR A 157 -14.45 1.20 -7.86
C TYR A 157 -14.43 -0.15 -8.60
N GLU A 158 -15.28 -0.32 -9.60
CA GLU A 158 -15.36 -1.58 -10.35
C GLU A 158 -14.08 -1.86 -11.14
N ASN A 159 -13.49 -0.82 -11.73
CA ASN A 159 -12.21 -0.92 -12.42
C ASN A 159 -11.09 -1.30 -11.45
N LEU A 160 -11.02 -0.66 -10.27
CA LEU A 160 -10.00 -0.96 -9.27
C LEU A 160 -10.03 -2.42 -8.79
N ILE A 161 -11.22 -2.99 -8.57
CA ILE A 161 -11.37 -4.39 -8.15
C ILE A 161 -11.02 -5.37 -9.28
N LYS A 162 -11.23 -5.00 -10.55
CA LYS A 162 -10.91 -5.84 -11.71
C LYS A 162 -9.43 -5.77 -12.10
N CYS A 163 -8.71 -4.71 -11.74
CA CYS A 163 -7.29 -4.58 -12.04
C CYS A 163 -6.43 -5.56 -11.23
N GLY A 164 -5.33 -5.98 -11.84
CA GLY A 164 -4.23 -6.63 -11.14
C GLY A 164 -3.50 -5.65 -10.23
N LEU A 165 -2.58 -6.19 -9.43
CA LEU A 165 -1.77 -5.40 -8.52
C LEU A 165 -1.03 -4.28 -9.27
N ALA A 166 -0.96 -3.11 -8.62
CA ALA A 166 -0.40 -1.90 -9.20
C ALA A 166 -1.18 -1.33 -10.41
N GLY A 167 -2.51 -1.53 -10.47
CA GLY A 167 -3.35 -1.03 -11.56
C GLY A 167 -3.04 -1.69 -12.91
N SER A 168 -2.52 -2.93 -12.87
CA SER A 168 -2.25 -3.71 -14.07
C SER A 168 -3.57 -4.10 -14.74
N ARG A 169 -3.64 -4.00 -16.08
CA ARG A 169 -4.77 -4.56 -16.85
C ARG A 169 -4.76 -6.08 -16.89
N GLU A 170 -3.58 -6.69 -16.71
CA GLU A 170 -3.40 -8.13 -16.63
C GLU A 170 -3.33 -8.57 -15.16
N ILE A 171 -4.23 -9.46 -14.76
CA ILE A 171 -4.27 -10.04 -13.40
C ILE A 171 -2.95 -10.75 -13.09
N MET A 172 -2.38 -11.46 -14.07
CA MET A 172 -1.16 -12.25 -13.90
C MET A 172 0.15 -11.45 -14.06
N ALA A 173 0.08 -10.12 -14.08
CA ALA A 173 1.27 -9.28 -14.22
C ALA A 173 1.59 -8.53 -12.91
N VAL A 174 2.88 -8.48 -12.58
CA VAL A 174 3.43 -7.59 -11.56
C VAL A 174 4.00 -6.38 -12.30
N LYS A 175 3.36 -5.22 -12.20
CA LYS A 175 3.82 -4.00 -12.90
C LYS A 175 5.13 -3.48 -12.30
N CYS A 176 5.21 -3.37 -10.97
CA CYS A 176 6.39 -2.95 -10.24
C CYS A 176 6.55 -3.73 -8.92
N LEU A 177 7.80 -3.87 -8.49
CA LEU A 177 8.13 -4.61 -7.27
C LEU A 177 7.79 -3.79 -6.02
N HIS A 178 7.81 -2.46 -6.11
CA HIS A 178 7.42 -1.54 -5.03
C HIS A 178 5.99 -1.76 -4.54
N ALA A 179 5.04 -1.85 -5.47
CA ALA A 179 3.64 -2.09 -5.12
C ALA A 179 3.41 -3.51 -4.60
N LEU A 180 4.07 -4.51 -5.20
CA LEU A 180 3.96 -5.89 -4.74
C LEU A 180 4.48 -6.01 -3.32
N TYR A 181 5.70 -5.52 -3.07
CA TYR A 181 6.33 -5.63 -1.77
C TYR A 181 5.65 -4.74 -0.72
N GLY A 182 5.17 -3.55 -1.11
CA GLY A 182 4.33 -2.71 -0.26
C GLY A 182 3.07 -3.44 0.21
N PHE A 183 2.36 -4.12 -0.70
CA PHE A 183 1.21 -4.95 -0.35
C PHE A 183 1.59 -6.09 0.58
N LEU A 184 2.63 -6.86 0.25
CA LEU A 184 3.08 -8.02 1.04
C LEU A 184 3.51 -7.66 2.47
N LEU A 185 4.04 -6.45 2.67
CA LEU A 185 4.43 -5.95 3.98
C LEU A 185 3.29 -5.27 4.75
N GLY A 186 2.41 -4.58 4.03
CA GLY A 186 1.37 -3.73 4.63
C GLY A 186 0.07 -4.47 4.94
N VAL A 187 -0.25 -5.53 4.20
CA VAL A 187 -1.49 -6.28 4.41
C VAL A 187 -1.45 -7.05 5.73
N ASN A 188 -2.51 -6.90 6.52
CA ASN A 188 -2.73 -7.72 7.70
C ASN A 188 -3.55 -8.97 7.32
N CYS A 189 -2.89 -9.96 6.74
CA CYS A 189 -3.52 -11.22 6.31
C CYS A 189 -2.55 -12.39 6.53
N ALA A 190 -3.08 -13.52 7.00
CA ALA A 190 -2.32 -14.74 7.26
C ALA A 190 -2.27 -15.72 6.07
N ALA A 191 -2.65 -15.28 4.86
CA ALA A 191 -2.61 -16.13 3.68
C ALA A 191 -1.16 -16.57 3.36
N GLU A 192 -0.98 -17.85 3.06
CA GLU A 192 0.33 -18.46 2.81
C GLU A 192 1.05 -17.81 1.63
N GLU A 193 0.30 -17.37 0.62
CA GLU A 193 0.85 -16.66 -0.54
C GLU A 193 1.55 -15.36 -0.15
N ILE A 194 1.07 -14.65 0.87
CA ILE A 194 1.73 -13.44 1.37
C ILE A 194 3.14 -13.79 1.87
N ALA A 195 3.25 -14.81 2.73
CA ALA A 195 4.53 -15.24 3.26
C ALA A 195 5.44 -15.77 2.15
N PHE A 196 4.90 -16.58 1.24
CA PHE A 196 5.64 -17.16 0.13
C PHE A 196 6.31 -16.10 -0.75
N PHE A 197 5.54 -15.13 -1.28
CA PHE A 197 6.09 -14.10 -2.16
C PHE A 197 6.96 -13.10 -1.40
N ARG A 198 6.64 -12.80 -0.14
CA ARG A 198 7.49 -11.94 0.71
C ARG A 198 8.86 -12.58 0.93
N ASN A 199 8.90 -13.83 1.35
CA ASN A 199 10.15 -14.54 1.62
C ASN A 199 11.00 -14.65 0.36
N MET A 200 10.39 -14.94 -0.80
CA MET A 200 11.12 -14.99 -2.07
C MET A 200 11.83 -13.67 -2.41
N ILE A 201 11.22 -12.52 -2.14
CA ILE A 201 11.86 -11.20 -2.33
C ILE A 201 12.93 -10.99 -1.26
N GLU A 202 12.64 -11.26 0.00
CA GLU A 202 13.55 -11.08 1.13
C GLU A 202 14.81 -11.96 1.03
N ASP A 203 14.71 -13.15 0.48
CA ASP A 203 15.85 -14.03 0.23
C ASP A 203 16.79 -13.43 -0.81
N GLN A 204 16.26 -12.80 -1.87
CA GLN A 204 17.09 -12.07 -2.83
C GLN A 204 17.78 -10.85 -2.19
N ILE A 205 17.08 -10.17 -1.29
CA ILE A 205 17.63 -9.04 -0.54
C ILE A 205 18.79 -9.52 0.34
N LYS A 206 18.62 -10.62 1.07
CA LYS A 206 19.66 -11.22 1.92
C LYS A 206 20.88 -11.65 1.08
N ILE A 207 20.66 -12.26 -0.08
CA ILE A 207 21.76 -12.72 -0.95
C ILE A 207 22.59 -11.54 -1.48
N LYS A 208 21.94 -10.45 -1.90
CA LYS A 208 22.62 -9.35 -2.62
C LYS A 208 23.01 -8.16 -1.76
N TYR A 209 22.34 -7.92 -0.63
CA TYR A 209 22.42 -6.67 0.12
C TYR A 209 22.46 -6.88 1.64
N SER A 210 22.88 -8.05 2.12
CA SER A 210 22.84 -8.45 3.54
C SER A 210 23.34 -7.38 4.52
N GLU A 211 24.54 -6.83 4.32
CA GLU A 211 25.13 -5.86 5.25
C GLU A 211 24.40 -4.51 5.28
N GLU A 212 23.88 -4.03 4.15
CA GLU A 212 23.12 -2.77 4.09
C GLU A 212 21.72 -2.88 4.72
N PHE A 213 21.21 -4.12 4.91
CA PHE A 213 19.81 -4.40 5.24
C PHE A 213 19.53 -5.14 6.54
N LYS A 214 20.54 -5.66 7.25
CA LYS A 214 20.36 -6.31 8.57
C LYS A 214 19.51 -5.49 9.55
N ASP A 215 19.50 -4.17 9.38
CA ASP A 215 18.87 -3.25 10.31
C ASP A 215 17.46 -2.76 9.95
N ILE A 216 16.91 -3.16 8.80
CA ILE A 216 15.63 -2.60 8.33
C ILE A 216 14.42 -3.42 8.80
N PHE A 217 14.56 -4.75 8.78
CA PHE A 217 13.51 -5.66 9.23
C PHE A 217 13.74 -6.08 10.68
N ILE A 218 12.64 -6.37 11.38
CA ILE A 218 12.71 -7.10 12.65
C ILE A 218 13.14 -8.52 12.25
N GLY A 219 14.26 -8.97 12.83
CA GLY A 219 14.80 -10.32 12.62
C GLY A 219 13.83 -11.41 13.06
#